data_AF-A0A5S3TQN8-F1
#
_entry.id   AF-A0A5S3TQN8-F1
#
_cell.length_a   1.000
_cell.length_b   1.000
_cell.length_c   1.000
_cell.angle_alpha   90.00
_cell.angle_beta   90.00
_cell.angle_gamma   90.00
#
_symmetry.space_group_name_H-M   'P 1'
#
loop_
_entity.id
_entity.type
_entity.pdbx_description
1 polymer ?
#
loop_
_entity_poly.entity_id
_entity_poly.type
_entity_poly.pdbx_seq_one_letter_code
_entity_poly.pdbx_strand_id
1 'polypeptide(L)'
;MNTFNKSMIAALVIGATSMSAQASSWENESKDAWIDGKAETVLLMNTNLNNFDINTDVTNGKVVLTGKVDSELDKELAEELVLSLDGVSSVDNKLTVVKNMKAKKMKADKADKADSAESDLTDAKISTVITTRYLFNSEVGGTDIDVDTDNGVVTLKGTVESDAEKQLAISIAENAEDVRKVIDELTIVAE
;
A
#
# COMPACT_ATOMS: atom_id res chain seq x y z
N MET A 1 -48.85 -33.27 -34.72
CA MET A 1 -48.23 -33.57 -36.03
C MET A 1 -48.45 -32.37 -36.94
N ASN A 2 -47.62 -31.33 -36.85
CA ASN A 2 -47.69 -30.17 -37.76
C ASN A 2 -46.30 -29.88 -38.32
N THR A 3 -46.29 -29.67 -39.62
CA THR A 3 -45.19 -29.66 -40.57
C THR A 3 -44.30 -28.42 -40.45
N PHE A 4 -42.98 -28.64 -40.32
CA PHE A 4 -41.96 -27.62 -40.51
C PHE A 4 -41.78 -27.33 -42.01
N ASN A 5 -42.18 -26.13 -42.45
CA ASN A 5 -41.80 -25.61 -43.75
C ASN A 5 -40.72 -24.53 -43.62
N LYS A 6 -39.75 -24.67 -44.53
CA LYS A 6 -38.50 -23.93 -44.66
C LYS A 6 -38.72 -22.47 -45.06
N SER A 7 -37.70 -21.68 -44.73
CA SER A 7 -37.23 -20.47 -45.42
C SER A 7 -37.62 -19.13 -44.79
N MET A 8 -36.64 -18.49 -44.15
CA MET A 8 -36.17 -17.15 -44.53
C MET A 8 -34.79 -16.92 -43.91
N ILE A 9 -33.75 -17.18 -44.70
CA ILE A 9 -32.40 -16.68 -44.43
C ILE A 9 -32.49 -15.16 -44.60
N ALA A 10 -32.53 -14.42 -43.49
CA ALA A 10 -32.27 -12.99 -43.49
C ALA A 10 -30.78 -12.80 -43.17
N ALA A 11 -29.96 -12.73 -44.23
CA ALA A 11 -28.57 -12.32 -44.13
C ALA A 11 -28.51 -10.84 -43.76
N LEU A 12 -28.36 -10.53 -42.48
CA LEU A 12 -28.03 -9.20 -41.99
C LEU A 12 -26.50 -9.09 -41.91
N VAL A 13 -25.88 -8.87 -43.07
CA VAL A 13 -24.51 -8.38 -43.15
C VAL A 13 -24.55 -6.88 -42.84
N ILE A 14 -24.41 -6.53 -41.57
CA ILE A 14 -24.02 -5.19 -41.15
C ILE A 14 -22.93 -5.35 -40.07
N GLY A 15 -21.69 -5.10 -40.46
CA GLY A 15 -20.61 -4.71 -39.53
C GLY A 15 -19.75 -5.83 -38.92
N ALA A 16 -19.01 -6.61 -39.71
CA ALA A 16 -17.90 -7.41 -39.17
C ALA A 16 -16.74 -6.56 -38.60
N THR A 17 -16.74 -5.25 -38.84
CA THR A 17 -15.72 -4.31 -38.36
C THR A 17 -15.95 -3.80 -36.94
N SER A 18 -17.18 -3.85 -36.41
CA SER A 18 -17.47 -3.42 -35.04
C SER A 18 -17.16 -4.50 -33.99
N MET A 19 -17.21 -5.78 -34.36
CA MET A 19 -16.85 -6.88 -33.44
C MET A 19 -15.34 -6.96 -33.17
N SER A 20 -14.49 -6.67 -34.17
CA SER A 20 -13.03 -6.66 -34.00
C SER A 20 -12.56 -5.46 -33.16
N ALA A 21 -13.13 -4.27 -33.39
CA ALA A 21 -12.83 -3.09 -32.59
C ALA A 21 -13.23 -3.26 -31.12
N GLN A 22 -14.37 -3.91 -30.86
CA GLN A 22 -14.87 -4.15 -29.51
C GLN A 22 -14.11 -5.26 -28.78
N ALA A 23 -13.58 -6.25 -29.52
CA ALA A 23 -12.68 -7.25 -28.94
C ALA A 23 -11.33 -6.66 -28.53
N SER A 24 -10.76 -5.75 -29.35
CA SER A 24 -9.49 -5.09 -29.03
C SER A 24 -9.58 -4.11 -27.85
N SER A 25 -10.73 -3.48 -27.61
CA SER A 25 -10.89 -2.57 -26.46
C SER A 25 -10.92 -3.32 -25.14
N TRP A 26 -11.65 -4.45 -25.06
CA TRP A 26 -11.71 -5.27 -23.84
C TRP A 26 -10.37 -5.92 -23.47
N GLU A 27 -9.59 -6.35 -24.47
CA GLU A 27 -8.24 -6.87 -24.24
C GLU A 27 -7.34 -5.79 -23.63
N ASN A 28 -7.48 -4.54 -24.09
CA ASN A 28 -6.67 -3.45 -23.59
C ASN A 28 -7.08 -2.98 -22.20
N GLU A 29 -8.39 -2.85 -21.94
CA GLU A 29 -8.93 -2.53 -20.61
C GLU A 29 -8.48 -3.57 -19.57
N SER A 30 -8.46 -4.85 -19.92
CA SER A 30 -8.02 -5.92 -19.02
C SER A 30 -6.50 -5.84 -18.74
N LYS A 31 -5.70 -5.48 -19.74
CA LYS A 31 -4.25 -5.25 -19.56
C LYS A 31 -3.97 -4.03 -18.71
N ASP A 32 -4.70 -2.95 -18.93
CA ASP A 32 -4.58 -1.70 -18.18
C ASP A 32 -4.95 -1.92 -16.71
N ALA A 33 -6.05 -2.62 -16.42
CA ALA A 33 -6.43 -2.97 -15.05
C ALA A 33 -5.37 -3.84 -14.34
N TRP A 34 -4.71 -4.74 -15.08
CA TRP A 34 -3.61 -5.52 -14.52
C TRP A 34 -2.36 -4.67 -14.23
N ILE A 35 -2.05 -3.70 -15.09
CA ILE A 35 -0.97 -2.73 -14.86
C ILE A 35 -1.27 -1.87 -13.64
N ASP A 36 -2.52 -1.41 -13.52
CA ASP A 36 -3.00 -0.59 -12.40
C ASP A 36 -2.79 -1.30 -11.06
N GLY A 37 -3.28 -2.52 -10.92
CA GLY A 37 -3.09 -3.30 -9.69
C GLY A 37 -1.61 -3.59 -9.35
N LYS A 38 -0.75 -3.76 -10.36
CA LYS A 38 0.71 -3.87 -10.14
C LYS A 38 1.31 -2.57 -9.63
N ALA A 39 0.90 -1.44 -10.21
CA ALA A 39 1.37 -0.12 -9.82
C ALA A 39 0.97 0.21 -8.38
N GLU A 40 -0.31 0.01 -8.03
CA GLU A 40 -0.80 0.16 -6.66
C GLU A 40 -0.01 -0.71 -5.68
N THR A 41 0.22 -1.98 -6.02
CA THR A 41 0.96 -2.93 -5.15
C THR A 41 2.38 -2.45 -4.89
N VAL A 42 3.13 -2.07 -5.93
CA VAL A 42 4.54 -1.64 -5.77
C VAL A 42 4.65 -0.33 -4.99
N LEU A 43 3.74 0.61 -5.22
CA LEU A 43 3.69 1.85 -4.46
C LEU A 43 3.34 1.60 -2.99
N LEU A 44 2.36 0.72 -2.72
CA LEU A 44 1.96 0.32 -1.37
C LEU A 44 3.09 -0.35 -0.59
N MET A 45 3.88 -1.20 -1.23
CA MET A 45 4.98 -1.92 -0.57
C MET A 45 6.23 -1.06 -0.37
N ASN A 46 6.30 0.15 -0.94
CA ASN A 46 7.45 1.02 -0.76
C ASN A 46 7.34 1.80 0.56
N THR A 47 8.23 1.49 1.51
CA THR A 47 8.25 2.13 2.84
C THR A 47 8.75 3.57 2.83
N ASN A 48 9.31 4.05 1.71
CA ASN A 48 9.77 5.44 1.58
C ASN A 48 8.71 6.35 0.95
N LEU A 49 7.56 5.81 0.52
CA LEU A 49 6.47 6.58 -0.05
C LEU A 49 5.27 6.59 0.90
N ASN A 50 4.64 7.76 1.07
CA ASN A 50 3.31 7.87 1.66
C ASN A 50 2.27 7.35 0.66
N ASN A 51 2.16 6.03 0.58
CA ASN A 51 1.41 5.32 -0.45
C ASN A 51 -0.11 5.57 -0.43
N PHE A 52 -0.70 5.89 0.73
CA PHE A 52 -2.15 6.13 0.84
C PHE A 52 -2.64 7.42 0.15
N ASP A 53 -1.72 8.31 -0.21
CA ASP A 53 -2.03 9.57 -0.88
C ASP A 53 -1.72 9.55 -2.39
N ILE A 54 -1.34 8.39 -2.95
CA ILE A 54 -1.02 8.23 -4.38
C ILE A 54 -2.11 7.40 -5.06
N ASN A 55 -2.65 7.92 -6.16
CA ASN A 55 -3.63 7.22 -7.01
C ASN A 55 -3.04 6.98 -8.41
N THR A 56 -3.35 5.82 -8.99
CA THR A 56 -2.98 5.43 -10.34
C THR A 56 -4.20 5.36 -11.25
N ASP A 57 -4.02 5.78 -12.50
CA ASP A 57 -4.98 5.53 -13.57
C ASP A 57 -4.23 5.05 -14.80
N VAL A 58 -4.71 3.98 -15.45
CA VAL A 58 -4.03 3.39 -16.60
C VAL A 58 -4.92 3.43 -17.84
N THR A 59 -4.35 3.88 -18.96
CA THR A 59 -5.02 3.86 -20.27
C THR A 59 -4.02 3.58 -21.38
N ASN A 60 -4.24 2.49 -22.11
CA ASN A 60 -3.36 1.98 -23.16
C ASN A 60 -1.89 1.89 -22.70
N GLY A 61 -1.64 1.36 -21.51
CA GLY A 61 -0.31 1.24 -20.90
C GLY A 61 0.34 2.57 -20.50
N LYS A 62 -0.36 3.71 -20.57
CA LYS A 62 0.09 4.97 -19.98
C LYS A 62 -0.47 5.08 -18.58
N VAL A 63 0.40 5.26 -17.59
CA VAL A 63 0.02 5.45 -16.20
C VAL A 63 0.01 6.93 -15.85
N VAL A 64 -1.04 7.42 -15.21
CA VAL A 64 -1.10 8.76 -14.64
C VAL A 64 -1.00 8.63 -13.12
N LEU A 65 -0.01 9.30 -12.53
CA LEU A 65 0.13 9.37 -11.08
C LEU A 65 -0.50 10.67 -10.58
N THR A 66 -1.43 10.58 -9.65
CA THR A 66 -2.06 11.75 -9.01
C THR A 66 -2.04 11.61 -7.50
N GLY A 67 -2.26 12.72 -6.79
CA GLY A 67 -2.23 12.74 -5.33
C GLY A 67 -1.07 13.54 -4.77
N LYS A 68 -0.58 13.17 -3.58
CA LYS A 68 0.38 13.95 -2.80
C LYS A 68 1.58 13.11 -2.38
N VAL A 69 2.73 13.78 -2.29
CA VAL A 69 3.97 13.23 -1.73
C VAL A 69 4.71 14.30 -0.93
N ASP A 70 5.62 13.88 -0.05
CA ASP A 70 6.29 14.79 0.89
C ASP A 70 7.48 15.52 0.28
N SER A 71 8.13 14.94 -0.73
CA SER A 71 9.30 15.50 -1.38
C SER A 71 9.34 15.27 -2.89
N GLU A 72 10.19 16.03 -3.58
CA GLU A 72 10.47 15.81 -5.00
C GLU A 72 11.17 14.46 -5.24
N LEU A 73 11.91 13.95 -4.25
CA LEU A 73 12.55 12.63 -4.34
C LEU A 73 11.50 11.52 -4.33
N ASP A 74 10.49 11.64 -3.48
CA ASP A 74 9.38 10.68 -3.41
C ASP A 74 8.57 10.71 -4.71
N LYS A 75 8.41 11.91 -5.29
CA LYS A 75 7.78 12.09 -6.59
C LYS A 75 8.54 11.36 -7.69
N GLU A 76 9.86 11.48 -7.73
CA GLU A 76 10.74 10.82 -8.71
C GLU A 76 10.78 9.30 -8.50
N LEU A 77 10.86 8.86 -7.25
CA LEU A 77 10.84 7.44 -6.89
C LEU A 77 9.54 6.76 -7.31
N ALA A 78 8.38 7.39 -7.06
CA ALA A 78 7.08 6.84 -7.48
C ALA A 78 7.01 6.67 -9.00
N GLU A 79 7.56 7.62 -9.76
CA GLU A 79 7.63 7.53 -11.22
C GLU A 79 8.55 6.41 -11.69
N GLU A 80 9.75 6.31 -11.12
CA GLU A 80 10.73 5.27 -11.47
C GLU A 80 10.18 3.86 -11.21
N LEU A 81 9.57 3.64 -10.05
CA LEU A 81 8.98 2.36 -9.68
C LEU A 81 7.90 1.93 -10.68
N VAL A 82 6.99 2.85 -11.03
CA VAL A 82 5.89 2.56 -11.96
C VAL A 82 6.40 2.40 -13.38
N LEU A 83 7.36 3.21 -13.82
CA LEU A 83 7.96 3.10 -15.14
C LEU A 83 8.70 1.77 -15.34
N SER A 84 9.20 1.15 -14.28
CA SER A 84 9.88 -0.14 -14.33
C SER A 84 8.96 -1.35 -14.54
N LEU A 85 7.64 -1.17 -14.46
CA LEU A 85 6.67 -2.25 -14.57
C LEU A 85 6.48 -2.71 -16.02
N ASP A 86 6.48 -4.03 -16.21
CA ASP A 86 6.18 -4.64 -17.51
C ASP A 86 4.79 -4.19 -18.03
N GLY A 87 4.74 -3.78 -19.30
CA GLY A 87 3.53 -3.25 -19.93
C GLY A 87 3.32 -1.74 -19.75
N VAL A 88 4.09 -1.06 -18.89
CA VAL A 88 4.06 0.41 -18.81
C VAL A 88 4.83 1.01 -19.98
N SER A 89 4.15 1.84 -20.75
CA SER A 89 4.71 2.56 -21.91
C SER A 89 5.25 3.93 -21.54
N SER A 90 4.62 4.60 -20.58
CA SER A 90 4.98 5.93 -20.10
C SER A 90 4.25 6.24 -18.79
N VAL A 91 4.85 7.13 -18.00
CA VAL A 91 4.25 7.67 -16.78
C VAL A 91 4.03 9.17 -16.95
N ASP A 92 2.83 9.64 -16.62
CA ASP A 92 2.47 11.06 -16.53
C ASP A 92 2.34 11.43 -15.05
N ASN A 93 3.43 11.93 -14.48
CA ASN A 93 3.55 12.17 -13.05
C ASN A 93 2.99 13.55 -12.64
N LYS A 94 1.73 13.54 -12.18
CA LYS A 94 1.00 14.73 -11.68
C LYS A 94 0.94 14.78 -10.16
N LEU A 95 1.84 14.09 -9.46
CA LEU A 95 1.94 14.18 -8.02
C LEU A 95 2.26 15.61 -7.59
N THR A 96 1.58 16.07 -6.55
CA THR A 96 1.82 17.37 -5.95
C THR A 96 2.68 17.20 -4.72
N VAL A 97 3.85 17.84 -4.71
CA VAL A 97 4.69 17.85 -3.52
C VAL A 97 4.08 18.77 -2.47
N VAL A 98 3.54 18.16 -1.42
CA VAL A 98 3.03 18.87 -0.27
C VAL A 98 4.11 18.79 0.79
N LYS A 99 4.95 19.84 0.86
CA LYS A 99 5.91 19.97 1.96
C LYS A 99 5.14 20.10 3.25
N ASN A 100 4.92 18.98 3.92
CA ASN A 100 4.51 18.95 5.30
C ASN A 100 5.66 19.58 6.09
N MET A 101 5.57 20.89 6.38
CA MET A 101 6.56 21.61 7.17
C MET A 101 6.71 21.04 8.60
N LYS A 102 5.91 20.04 8.98
CA LYS A 102 6.09 19.20 10.16
C LYS A 102 7.25 18.19 10.01
N ALA A 103 7.53 17.67 8.81
CA ALA A 103 8.60 16.68 8.60
C ALA A 103 10.02 17.26 8.78
N LYS A 104 10.21 18.58 8.57
CA LYS A 104 11.51 19.24 8.83
C LYS A 104 11.64 19.84 10.24
N LYS A 105 10.57 19.83 11.04
CA LYS A 105 10.56 20.33 12.42
C LYS A 105 10.63 19.20 13.47
N MET A 106 10.97 17.98 13.08
CA MET A 106 11.24 16.85 14.01
C MET A 106 12.73 16.70 14.37
N LYS A 107 13.52 17.79 14.31
CA LYS A 107 14.86 17.85 14.96
C LYS A 107 15.08 19.09 15.82
N ALA A 108 14.15 20.05 15.80
CA ALA A 108 14.25 21.25 16.60
C ALA A 108 12.86 21.65 17.10
N ASP A 109 12.68 21.55 18.41
CA ASP A 109 11.72 22.31 19.20
C ASP A 109 10.30 21.73 19.36
N LYS A 110 10.16 20.96 20.45
CA LYS A 110 8.94 20.82 21.25
C LYS A 110 8.26 22.18 21.45
N ALA A 111 6.97 22.27 21.12
CA ALA A 111 5.93 23.24 21.56
C ALA A 111 4.99 23.48 20.34
N ASP A 112 3.67 23.37 20.36
CA ASP A 112 2.66 23.21 21.40
C ASP A 112 1.34 22.82 20.69
N LYS A 113 0.62 21.84 21.25
CA LYS A 113 -0.86 21.76 21.33
C LYS A 113 -1.70 21.94 20.05
N ALA A 114 -1.43 21.15 19.01
CA ALA A 114 -2.42 20.86 17.96
C ALA A 114 -2.32 19.42 17.40
N ASP A 115 -1.66 18.50 18.12
CA ASP A 115 -1.09 17.25 17.57
C ASP A 115 -1.85 15.95 17.90
N SER A 116 -2.86 15.95 18.77
CA SER A 116 -3.41 14.67 19.28
C SER A 116 -4.09 13.83 18.20
N ALA A 117 -4.93 14.41 17.34
CA ALA A 117 -5.62 13.63 16.31
C ALA A 117 -4.69 13.11 15.20
N GLU A 118 -3.61 13.84 14.88
CA GLU A 118 -2.61 13.37 13.92
C GLU A 118 -1.68 12.33 14.55
N SER A 119 -1.30 12.50 15.83
CA SER A 119 -0.54 11.50 16.58
C SER A 119 -1.32 10.20 16.73
N ASP A 120 -2.61 10.26 17.04
CA ASP A 120 -3.46 9.06 17.20
C ASP A 120 -3.50 8.21 15.92
N LEU A 121 -3.54 8.86 14.75
CA LEU A 121 -3.51 8.17 13.45
C LEU A 121 -2.12 7.57 13.15
N THR A 122 -1.05 8.30 13.48
CA THR A 122 0.33 7.79 13.36
C THR A 122 0.53 6.60 14.29
N ASP A 123 0.10 6.68 15.54
CA ASP A 123 0.23 5.63 16.55
C ASP A 123 -0.58 4.39 16.15
N ALA A 124 -1.79 4.57 15.61
CA ALA A 124 -2.58 3.46 15.06
C ALA A 124 -1.89 2.78 13.87
N LYS A 125 -1.23 3.55 12.99
CA LYS A 125 -0.41 3.00 11.88
C LYS A 125 0.76 2.19 12.43
N ILE A 126 1.49 2.71 13.42
CA ILE A 126 2.62 2.03 14.07
C ILE A 126 2.17 0.68 14.64
N SER A 127 1.14 0.68 15.51
CA SER A 127 0.62 -0.57 16.10
C SER A 127 0.21 -1.56 15.02
N THR A 128 -0.52 -1.11 13.98
CA THR A 128 -0.96 -1.99 12.88
C THR A 128 0.22 -2.63 12.16
N VAL A 129 1.27 -1.87 11.84
CA VAL A 129 2.47 -2.39 11.15
C VAL A 129 3.20 -3.41 12.02
N ILE A 130 3.39 -3.13 13.31
CA ILE A 130 4.09 -4.02 14.23
C ILE A 130 3.30 -5.32 14.41
N THR A 131 2.00 -5.24 14.71
CA THR A 131 1.12 -6.40 14.84
C THR A 131 1.12 -7.24 13.57
N THR A 132 1.03 -6.61 12.40
CA THR A 132 1.09 -7.31 11.10
C THR A 132 2.42 -8.05 10.94
N ARG A 133 3.56 -7.43 11.28
CA ARG A 133 4.87 -8.09 11.21
C ARG A 133 4.98 -9.28 12.15
N TYR A 134 4.43 -9.21 13.35
CA TYR A 134 4.40 -10.35 14.26
C TYR A 134 3.54 -11.49 13.72
N LEU A 135 2.36 -11.18 13.17
CA LEU A 135 1.48 -12.21 12.59
C LEU A 135 2.13 -12.98 11.42
N PHE A 136 3.05 -12.35 10.69
CA PHE A 136 3.78 -12.98 9.59
C PHE A 136 5.15 -13.54 9.97
N ASN A 137 5.56 -13.43 11.23
CA ASN A 137 6.84 -13.97 11.70
C ASN A 137 6.63 -15.35 12.36
N SER A 138 7.34 -16.37 11.89
CA SER A 138 7.20 -17.74 12.43
C SER A 138 7.88 -17.97 13.78
N GLU A 139 8.73 -17.04 14.21
CA GLU A 139 9.52 -17.10 15.45
C GLU A 139 8.95 -16.20 16.55
N VAL A 140 7.87 -15.46 16.27
CA VAL A 140 7.17 -14.58 17.23
C VAL A 140 5.69 -14.89 17.23
N GLY A 141 5.14 -15.21 18.40
CA GLY A 141 3.70 -15.42 18.61
C GLY A 141 2.90 -14.13 18.42
N GLY A 142 2.54 -13.80 17.19
CA GLY A 142 1.84 -12.55 16.88
C GLY A 142 0.44 -12.39 17.49
N THR A 143 -0.13 -13.44 18.08
CA THR A 143 -1.39 -13.38 18.84
C THR A 143 -1.21 -13.20 20.34
N ASP A 144 -0.01 -13.48 20.86
CA ASP A 144 0.28 -13.47 22.30
C ASP A 144 0.97 -12.18 22.77
N ILE A 145 1.24 -11.28 21.81
CA ILE A 145 1.85 -9.96 22.03
C ILE A 145 0.85 -8.86 21.66
N ASP A 146 0.45 -8.09 22.66
CA ASP A 146 -0.35 -6.87 22.54
C ASP A 146 0.57 -5.66 22.32
N VAL A 147 0.18 -4.78 21.39
CA VAL A 147 0.99 -3.64 20.93
C VAL A 147 0.20 -2.35 21.10
N ASP A 148 0.55 -1.61 22.15
CA ASP A 148 -0.03 -0.29 22.43
C ASP A 148 0.96 0.80 22.03
N THR A 149 0.51 1.83 21.33
CA THR A 149 1.36 2.94 20.90
C THR A 149 0.77 4.27 21.34
N ASP A 150 1.59 5.11 21.96
CA ASP A 150 1.24 6.49 22.33
C ASP A 150 2.40 7.44 22.03
N ASN A 151 2.16 8.43 21.17
CA ASN A 151 3.11 9.45 20.74
C ASN A 151 4.45 8.87 20.24
N GLY A 152 4.39 7.78 19.48
CA GLY A 152 5.53 7.00 18.97
C GLY A 152 6.28 6.18 20.03
N VAL A 153 5.71 6.00 21.23
CA VAL A 153 6.22 5.09 22.25
C VAL A 153 5.40 3.80 22.21
N VAL A 154 6.05 2.71 21.84
CA VAL A 154 5.43 1.38 21.75
C VAL A 154 5.60 0.65 23.06
N THR A 155 4.53 0.06 23.59
CA THR A 155 4.56 -0.83 24.74
C THR A 155 4.16 -2.24 24.29
N LEU A 156 5.06 -3.20 24.49
CA LEU A 156 4.84 -4.60 24.17
C LEU A 156 4.42 -5.37 25.42
N LYS A 157 3.22 -5.93 25.42
CA LYS A 157 2.66 -6.69 26.56
C LYS A 157 2.30 -8.10 26.13
N GLY A 158 2.32 -9.03 27.06
CA GLY A 158 1.93 -10.41 26.82
C GLY A 158 3.03 -11.40 27.15
N THR A 159 3.00 -12.55 26.50
CA THR A 159 3.85 -13.68 26.82
C THR A 159 4.64 -14.16 25.62
N VAL A 160 5.88 -14.57 25.87
CA VAL A 160 6.80 -15.15 24.88
C VAL A 160 7.44 -16.41 25.46
N GLU A 161 7.79 -17.36 24.61
CA GLU A 161 8.29 -18.68 25.01
C GLU A 161 9.80 -18.65 25.32
N SER A 162 10.52 -17.67 24.80
CA SER A 162 11.97 -17.58 24.98
C SER A 162 12.50 -16.15 25.01
N ASP A 163 13.71 -15.99 25.55
CA ASP A 163 14.43 -14.71 25.45
C ASP A 163 14.76 -14.36 23.99
N ALA A 164 15.00 -15.35 23.13
CA ALA A 164 15.26 -15.12 21.71
C ALA A 164 14.03 -14.51 20.99
N GLU A 165 12.85 -15.08 21.24
CA GLU A 165 11.58 -14.53 20.74
C GLU A 165 11.35 -13.12 21.28
N LYS A 166 11.61 -12.90 22.56
CA LYS A 166 11.50 -11.58 23.20
C LYS A 166 12.37 -10.53 22.51
N GLN A 167 13.65 -10.83 22.29
CA GLN A 167 14.57 -9.92 21.60
C GLN A 167 14.16 -9.67 20.16
N LEU A 168 13.67 -10.70 19.47
CA LEU A 168 13.16 -10.57 18.11
C LEU A 168 11.92 -9.67 18.05
N ALA A 169 10.98 -9.84 19.00
CA ALA A 169 9.80 -8.99 19.10
C ALA A 169 10.18 -7.51 19.30
N ILE A 170 11.09 -7.23 20.24
CA ILE A 170 11.61 -5.88 20.49
C ILE A 170 12.26 -5.30 19.22
N SER A 171 13.14 -6.07 18.57
CA SER A 171 13.81 -5.67 17.33
C SER A 171 12.82 -5.29 16.22
N ILE A 172 11.80 -6.10 15.99
CA ILE A 172 10.78 -5.83 14.96
C ILE A 172 10.03 -4.53 15.25
N ALA A 173 9.71 -4.26 16.52
CA ALA A 173 9.06 -3.03 16.95
C ALA A 173 9.99 -1.81 16.80
N GLU A 174 11.26 -1.91 17.20
CA GLU A 174 12.24 -0.83 17.04
C GLU A 174 12.50 -0.47 15.57
N ASN A 175 12.34 -1.43 14.65
CA ASN A 175 12.51 -1.23 13.21
C ASN A 175 11.22 -0.81 12.50
N ALA A 176 10.13 -0.52 13.21
CA ALA A 176 8.94 0.08 12.62
C ALA A 176 9.15 1.59 12.43
N GLU A 177 8.60 2.14 11.34
CA GLU A 177 8.65 3.57 11.04
C GLU A 177 7.99 4.37 12.15
N ASP A 178 8.48 5.59 12.41
CA ASP A 178 7.95 6.52 13.42
C ASP A 178 8.05 6.06 14.90
N VAL A 179 8.60 4.87 15.17
CA VAL A 179 8.88 4.41 16.53
C VAL A 179 10.04 5.20 17.13
N ARG A 180 9.77 5.84 18.26
CA ARG A 180 10.75 6.64 19.01
C ARG A 180 11.37 5.86 20.16
N LYS A 181 10.59 4.96 20.76
CA LYS A 181 11.00 4.15 21.90
C LYS A 181 10.11 2.90 21.99
N VAL A 182 10.72 1.79 22.38
CA VAL A 182 10.00 0.58 22.79
C VAL A 182 10.13 0.40 24.31
N ILE A 183 9.01 0.07 24.95
CA ILE A 183 8.90 -0.34 26.34
C ILE A 183 8.54 -1.82 26.31
N ASP A 184 9.44 -2.63 26.86
CA ASP A 184 9.28 -4.06 26.99
C ASP A 184 8.59 -4.40 28.32
N GLU A 185 7.36 -4.92 28.24
CA GLU A 185 6.61 -5.52 29.34
C GLU A 185 6.29 -7.00 29.06
N LEU A 186 7.07 -7.65 28.18
CA LEU A 186 6.89 -9.05 27.82
C LEU A 186 7.39 -9.97 28.94
N THR A 187 6.55 -10.95 29.26
CA THR A 187 6.86 -12.00 30.25
C THR A 187 7.25 -13.28 29.55
N ILE A 188 8.40 -13.85 29.93
CA ILE A 188 8.82 -15.15 29.41
C ILE A 188 8.08 -16.25 30.17
N VAL A 189 7.25 -17.01 29.48
CA VAL A 189 6.61 -18.23 29.99
C VAL A 189 7.46 -19.41 29.51
N ALA A 190 8.51 -19.70 30.27
CA ALA A 190 9.33 -20.88 29.97
C ALA A 190 8.48 -22.15 30.10
N GLU A 191 8.51 -23.01 29.09
CA GLU A 191 8.11 -24.42 29.22
C GLU A 191 9.18 -25.22 29.99
#